data_AF-H5XDC6-F1
#
_entry.id   AF-H5XDC6-F1
#
_cell.length_a   1.000
_cell.length_b   1.000
_cell.length_c   1.000
_cell.angle_alpha   90.00
_cell.angle_beta   90.00
_cell.angle_gamma   90.00
#
_symmetry.space_group_name_H-M   'P 1'
#
loop_
_entity.id
_entity.type
_entity.pdbx_description
1 polymer ?
#
loop_
_entity_poly.entity_id
_entity_poly.type
_entity_poly.pdbx_seq_one_letter_code
_entity_poly.pdbx_strand_id
1 'polypeptide(L)'
;MTSRDESAPSRAGVWGLLLAVFYAVFVRFYQAAGGTIGLGGSVPRDLPTFQFTSFVAGVVILLGGVACLVLTTPRLRRAPAWLPMSGGREVPAALLVPLCAVPVLVGGLYAVVHGLGGGVTKLLALLGVAQVPLPTEAWVNLDPAALFLWDLLLYEPWFLAMGVCLLLSLRRYATDEGVSRTAIQRAGRVCAALVAVGTTAFVWMIVTDNLLVL
;
A
#
# COMPACT_ATOMS: atom_id res chain seq x y z
N MET A 1 -29.86 -23.52 -6.86
CA MET A 1 -28.76 -22.61 -6.43
C MET A 1 -27.66 -23.48 -5.90
N THR A 2 -26.66 -23.77 -6.74
CA THR A 2 -25.50 -24.58 -6.37
C THR A 2 -24.75 -23.88 -5.26
N SER A 3 -24.31 -24.66 -4.26
CA SER A 3 -23.34 -24.28 -3.24
C SER A 3 -22.18 -23.56 -3.93
N ARG A 4 -22.19 -22.22 -3.92
CA ARG A 4 -20.97 -21.46 -4.21
C ARG A 4 -20.00 -21.96 -3.17
N ASP A 5 -19.03 -22.75 -3.62
CA ASP A 5 -17.92 -23.23 -2.82
C ASP A 5 -17.58 -22.14 -1.83
N GLU A 6 -17.60 -22.50 -0.54
CA GLU A 6 -17.09 -21.70 0.56
C GLU A 6 -15.57 -21.59 0.38
N SER A 7 -15.21 -20.91 -0.71
CA SER A 7 -14.00 -21.12 -1.48
C SER A 7 -12.82 -20.57 -0.71
N ALA A 8 -11.69 -21.25 -0.88
CA ALA A 8 -10.41 -20.80 -0.38
C ALA A 8 -10.21 -19.30 -0.67
N PRO A 9 -9.59 -18.56 0.26
CA PRO A 9 -9.36 -17.13 0.08
C PRO A 9 -8.66 -16.88 -1.26
N SER A 10 -9.05 -15.79 -1.94
CA SER A 10 -8.42 -15.47 -3.21
C SER A 10 -6.92 -15.26 -3.01
N ARG A 11 -6.12 -15.65 -4.01
CA ARG A 11 -4.66 -15.44 -3.96
C ARG A 11 -4.29 -13.98 -3.67
N ALA A 12 -5.04 -13.02 -4.23
CA ALA A 12 -4.81 -11.59 -3.99
C ALA A 12 -4.98 -11.21 -2.51
N GLY A 13 -5.98 -11.79 -1.84
CA GLY A 13 -6.21 -11.58 -0.40
C GLY A 13 -5.08 -12.12 0.46
N VAL A 14 -4.68 -13.38 0.18
CA VAL A 14 -3.59 -14.05 0.91
C VAL A 14 -2.27 -13.33 0.69
N TRP A 15 -1.92 -13.02 -0.56
CA TRP A 15 -0.68 -12.30 -0.86
C TRP A 15 -0.69 -10.88 -0.28
N GLY A 16 -1.81 -10.17 -0.34
CA GLY A 16 -1.96 -8.86 0.28
C GLY A 16 -1.70 -8.91 1.79
N LEU A 17 -2.24 -9.90 2.49
CA LEU A 17 -1.95 -10.09 3.92
C LEU A 17 -0.50 -10.46 4.17
N LEU A 18 0.07 -11.40 3.41
CA LEU A 18 1.46 -11.83 3.58
C LEU A 18 2.44 -10.67 3.36
N LEU A 19 2.25 -9.87 2.30
CA LEU A 19 3.05 -8.68 2.02
C LEU A 19 2.91 -7.64 3.13
N ALA A 20 1.69 -7.42 3.62
CA ALA A 20 1.44 -6.49 4.71
C ALA A 20 2.12 -6.94 6.01
N VAL A 21 1.98 -8.21 6.40
CA VAL A 21 2.63 -8.78 7.59
C VAL A 21 4.14 -8.68 7.47
N PHE A 22 4.71 -9.09 6.33
CA PHE A 22 6.14 -9.02 6.10
C PHE A 22 6.66 -7.60 6.34
N TYR A 23 6.07 -6.61 5.66
CA TYR A 23 6.59 -5.25 5.72
C TYR A 23 6.28 -4.53 7.02
N ALA A 24 5.06 -4.71 7.55
CA ALA A 24 4.69 -4.11 8.81
C ALA A 24 5.54 -4.64 9.97
N VAL A 25 5.80 -5.95 10.03
CA VAL A 25 6.56 -6.54 11.13
C VAL A 25 8.06 -6.32 10.96
N PHE A 26 8.63 -6.79 9.84
CA PHE A 26 10.08 -6.83 9.67
C PHE A 26 10.70 -5.49 9.31
N VAL A 27 9.90 -4.53 8.82
CA VAL A 27 10.40 -3.19 8.50
C VAL A 27 9.82 -2.16 9.48
N ARG A 28 8.50 -1.98 9.51
CA ARG A 28 7.90 -0.85 10.24
C ARG A 28 7.91 -0.99 11.76
N PHE A 29 7.47 -2.12 12.29
CA PHE A 29 7.50 -2.36 13.73
C PHE A 29 8.92 -2.58 14.24
N TYR A 30 9.79 -3.17 13.42
CA TYR A 30 11.21 -3.20 13.71
C TYR A 30 11.81 -1.79 13.82
N GLN A 31 11.53 -0.89 12.86
CA GLN A 31 11.95 0.52 12.93
C GLN A 31 11.32 1.26 14.13
N ALA A 32 10.05 0.99 14.45
CA ALA A 32 9.40 1.53 15.64
C ALA A 32 10.06 1.08 16.96
N ALA A 33 10.66 -0.12 16.98
CA ALA A 33 11.42 -0.64 18.10
C ALA A 33 12.90 -0.16 18.12
N GLY A 34 13.28 0.78 17.25
CA GLY A 34 14.66 1.29 17.14
C GLY A 34 15.56 0.51 16.19
N GLY A 35 14.99 -0.41 15.41
CA GLY A 35 15.70 -1.11 14.35
C GLY A 35 16.14 -0.21 13.20
N THR A 36 17.20 -0.60 12.51
CA THR A 36 17.88 0.24 11.49
C THR A 36 17.88 -0.35 10.08
N ILE A 37 17.20 -1.46 9.86
CA ILE A 37 17.08 -2.12 8.56
C ILE A 37 16.31 -1.19 7.63
N GLY A 38 16.87 -1.02 6.42
CA GLY A 38 16.31 -0.13 5.42
C GLY A 38 16.47 1.35 5.69
N LEU A 39 17.25 1.73 6.70
CA LEU A 39 17.75 3.09 6.81
C LEU A 39 18.99 3.21 5.95
N GLY A 40 19.00 4.14 5.00
CA GLY A 40 20.21 4.47 4.24
C GLY A 40 21.19 5.30 5.05
N GLY A 41 21.49 4.93 6.30
CA GLY A 41 22.34 5.73 7.20
C GLY A 41 22.09 5.47 8.68
N SER A 42 22.57 6.40 9.52
CA SER A 42 22.36 6.36 10.97
C SER A 42 20.99 6.95 11.37
N VAL A 43 20.52 6.64 12.57
CA VAL A 43 19.18 6.98 13.09
C VAL A 43 18.78 8.46 12.87
N PRO A 44 17.50 8.76 12.53
CA PRO A 44 16.98 10.13 12.44
C PRO A 44 17.20 10.93 13.73
N ARG A 45 17.40 12.25 13.60
CA ARG A 45 17.62 13.14 14.75
C ARG A 45 16.43 13.19 15.69
N ASP A 46 15.22 13.18 15.14
CA ASP A 46 13.97 13.05 15.90
C ASP A 46 13.51 11.59 15.94
N LEU A 47 14.20 10.80 16.76
CA LEU A 47 13.94 9.38 16.91
C LEU A 47 12.51 9.06 17.41
N PRO A 48 11.95 9.75 18.41
CA PRO A 48 10.59 9.48 18.87
C PRO A 48 9.54 9.64 17.77
N THR A 49 9.61 10.73 16.99
CA THR A 49 8.67 10.94 15.87
C THR A 49 8.84 9.88 14.79
N PHE A 50 10.08 9.51 14.47
CA PHE A 50 10.36 8.44 13.50
C PHE A 50 9.78 7.09 13.94
N GLN A 51 9.97 6.72 15.21
CA GLN A 51 9.45 5.47 15.77
C GLN A 51 7.93 5.45 15.76
N PHE A 52 7.29 6.54 16.20
CA PHE A 52 5.84 6.66 16.21
C PHE A 52 5.25 6.59 14.78
N THR A 53 5.85 7.31 13.84
CA THR A 53 5.44 7.28 12.43
C THR A 53 5.59 5.87 11.85
N SER A 54 6.69 5.19 12.17
CA SER A 54 6.92 3.80 11.74
C SER A 54 5.87 2.86 12.34
N PHE A 55 5.51 3.02 13.62
CA PHE A 55 4.45 2.24 14.25
C PHE A 55 3.10 2.46 13.55
N VAL A 56 2.70 3.72 13.37
CA VAL A 56 1.43 4.07 12.70
C VAL A 56 1.40 3.53 11.27
N ALA A 57 2.50 3.67 10.51
CA ALA A 57 2.61 3.10 9.17
C ALA A 57 2.45 1.57 9.18
N GLY A 58 3.07 0.87 10.14
CA GLY A 58 2.92 -0.58 10.30
C GLY A 58 1.47 -0.99 10.57
N VAL A 59 0.75 -0.26 11.44
CA VAL A 59 -0.67 -0.50 11.72
C VAL A 59 -1.52 -0.31 10.46
N VAL A 60 -1.34 0.81 9.74
CA VAL A 60 -2.09 1.10 8.51
C VAL A 60 -1.85 0.02 7.44
N ILE A 61 -0.60 -0.44 7.29
CA ILE A 61 -0.25 -1.49 6.34
C ILE A 61 -0.92 -2.82 6.71
N LEU A 62 -0.89 -3.21 7.99
CA LEU A 62 -1.59 -4.41 8.46
C LEU A 62 -3.09 -4.33 8.23
N LEU A 63 -3.72 -3.19 8.54
CA LEU A 63 -5.14 -2.98 8.28
C LEU A 63 -5.46 -3.12 6.79
N GLY A 64 -4.60 -2.62 5.90
CA GLY A 64 -4.71 -2.83 4.46
C GLY A 64 -4.64 -4.31 4.07
N GLY A 65 -3.70 -5.08 4.64
CA GLY A 65 -3.58 -6.52 4.43
C GLY A 65 -4.80 -7.32 4.93
N VAL A 66 -5.30 -6.98 6.12
CA VAL A 66 -6.52 -7.57 6.68
C VAL A 66 -7.72 -7.24 5.79
N ALA A 67 -7.84 -6.00 5.31
CA ALA A 67 -8.90 -5.60 4.40
C ALA A 67 -8.86 -6.38 3.08
N CYS A 68 -7.67 -6.65 2.51
CA CYS A 68 -7.54 -7.56 1.36
C CYS A 68 -8.16 -8.93 1.63
N LEU A 69 -7.85 -9.53 2.79
CA LEU A 69 -8.36 -10.84 3.14
C LEU A 69 -9.87 -10.82 3.39
N VAL A 70 -10.39 -9.82 4.11
CA VAL A 70 -11.82 -9.64 4.39
C VAL A 70 -12.61 -9.46 3.08
N LEU A 71 -12.15 -8.59 2.18
CA LEU A 71 -12.82 -8.31 0.90
C LEU A 71 -12.85 -9.52 -0.04
N THR A 72 -11.92 -10.46 0.11
CA THR A 72 -11.78 -11.61 -0.79
C THR A 72 -12.25 -12.93 -0.19
N THR A 73 -12.68 -12.93 1.08
CA THR A 73 -13.07 -14.13 1.80
C THR A 73 -14.48 -13.95 2.39
N PRO A 74 -15.53 -14.50 1.73
CA PRO A 74 -16.92 -14.30 2.15
C PRO A 74 -17.21 -14.61 3.62
N ARG A 75 -16.56 -15.64 4.17
CA ARG A 75 -16.72 -16.03 5.58
C ARG A 75 -16.24 -14.95 6.56
N LEU A 76 -15.20 -14.18 6.22
CA LEU A 76 -14.68 -13.11 7.07
C LEU A 76 -15.53 -11.84 7.04
N ARG A 77 -16.47 -11.75 6.09
CA ARG A 77 -17.47 -10.68 6.04
C ARG A 77 -18.67 -10.97 6.92
N ARG A 78 -18.74 -12.12 7.61
CA ARG A 78 -19.81 -12.42 8.56
C ARG A 78 -19.44 -11.96 9.95
N ALA A 79 -20.40 -11.34 10.65
CA ALA A 79 -20.22 -10.97 12.04
C ALA A 79 -20.04 -12.24 12.90
N PRO A 80 -19.13 -12.22 13.88
CA PRO A 80 -18.95 -13.32 14.82
C PRO A 80 -20.28 -13.81 15.43
N ALA A 81 -20.47 -15.14 15.49
CA ALA A 81 -21.73 -15.74 15.93
C ALA A 81 -22.16 -15.36 17.35
N TRP A 82 -21.22 -14.91 18.19
CA TRP A 82 -21.47 -14.48 19.56
C TRP A 82 -22.03 -13.05 19.68
N LEU A 83 -22.05 -12.25 18.60
CA LEU A 83 -22.59 -10.89 18.63
C LEU A 83 -24.13 -10.91 18.73
N PRO A 84 -24.73 -10.22 19.70
CA PRO A 84 -26.18 -10.11 19.79
C PRO A 84 -26.74 -9.39 18.55
N MET A 85 -27.87 -9.88 18.03
CA MET A 85 -28.63 -9.34 16.89
C MET A 85 -27.99 -9.45 15.48
N SER A 86 -26.67 -9.59 15.38
CA SER A 86 -25.95 -9.66 14.09
C SER A 86 -25.14 -10.93 13.86
N GLY A 87 -24.99 -11.80 14.87
CA GLY A 87 -24.16 -13.00 14.77
C GLY A 87 -24.47 -13.89 13.57
N GLY A 88 -23.44 -14.24 12.81
CA GLY A 88 -23.53 -15.07 11.61
C GLY A 88 -24.09 -14.37 10.36
N ARG A 89 -24.59 -13.13 10.48
CA ARG A 89 -25.06 -12.33 9.33
C ARG A 89 -23.88 -11.69 8.61
N GLU A 90 -24.02 -11.48 7.31
CA GLU A 90 -23.05 -10.71 6.54
C GLU A 90 -23.06 -9.24 6.97
N VAL A 91 -21.87 -8.66 7.11
CA VAL A 91 -21.67 -7.26 7.45
C VAL A 91 -22.30 -6.42 6.33
N PRO A 92 -23.17 -5.46 6.67
CA PRO A 92 -23.82 -4.63 5.65
C PRO A 92 -22.81 -3.94 4.74
N ALA A 93 -23.09 -3.91 3.44
CA ALA A 93 -22.26 -3.19 2.47
C ALA A 93 -22.06 -1.71 2.87
N ALA A 94 -23.05 -1.10 3.52
CA ALA A 94 -22.99 0.27 4.05
C ALA A 94 -21.86 0.47 5.08
N LEU A 95 -21.38 -0.58 5.74
CA LEU A 95 -20.20 -0.55 6.62
C LEU A 95 -18.95 -1.02 5.89
N LEU A 96 -19.04 -2.12 5.14
CA LEU A 96 -17.87 -2.73 4.51
C LEU A 96 -17.25 -1.83 3.42
N VAL A 97 -18.07 -1.08 2.69
CA VAL A 97 -17.61 -0.16 1.65
C VAL A 97 -16.77 0.99 2.23
N PRO A 98 -17.27 1.82 3.16
CA PRO A 98 -16.48 2.92 3.69
C PRO A 98 -15.32 2.46 4.58
N LEU A 99 -15.45 1.36 5.32
CA LEU A 99 -14.41 0.91 6.26
C LEU A 99 -13.31 0.08 5.60
N CYS A 100 -13.59 -0.59 4.48
CA CYS A 100 -12.63 -1.45 3.81
C CYS A 100 -12.45 -1.06 2.33
N ALA A 101 -13.52 -1.08 1.54
CA ALA A 101 -13.40 -0.94 0.09
C ALA A 101 -12.80 0.42 -0.34
N VAL A 102 -13.25 1.52 0.27
CA VAL A 102 -12.74 2.87 -0.04
C VAL A 102 -11.28 3.04 0.41
N PRO A 103 -10.89 2.72 1.66
CA PRO A 103 -9.48 2.74 2.06
C PRO A 103 -8.59 1.86 1.18
N VAL A 104 -9.05 0.66 0.80
CA VAL A 104 -8.31 -0.24 -0.09
C VAL A 104 -8.15 0.34 -1.50
N LEU A 105 -9.18 1.01 -2.03
CA LEU A 105 -9.09 1.72 -3.31
C LEU A 105 -8.05 2.84 -3.26
N VAL A 106 -8.19 3.74 -2.28
CA VAL A 106 -7.33 4.92 -2.14
C VAL A 106 -5.89 4.50 -1.84
N GLY A 107 -5.70 3.60 -0.87
CA GLY A 107 -4.41 3.06 -0.51
C GLY A 107 -3.77 2.24 -1.64
N GLY A 108 -4.58 1.49 -2.41
CA GLY A 108 -4.10 0.75 -3.57
C GLY A 108 -3.59 1.66 -4.69
N LEU A 109 -4.35 2.71 -5.03
CA LEU A 109 -3.93 3.72 -6.00
C LEU A 109 -2.67 4.46 -5.53
N TYR A 110 -2.65 4.90 -4.28
CA TYR A 110 -1.51 5.56 -3.67
C TYR A 110 -0.26 4.68 -3.73
N ALA A 111 -0.35 3.42 -3.32
CA ALA A 111 0.78 2.49 -3.29
C ALA A 111 1.34 2.21 -4.69
N VAL A 112 0.48 2.08 -5.71
CA VAL A 112 0.94 1.90 -7.10
C VAL A 112 1.64 3.16 -7.61
N VAL A 113 1.06 4.35 -7.39
CA VAL A 113 1.68 5.62 -7.80
C VAL A 113 3.01 5.84 -7.08
N HIS A 114 3.07 5.54 -5.78
CA HIS A 114 4.29 5.64 -4.99
C HIS A 114 5.36 4.68 -5.51
N GLY A 115 5.03 3.40 -5.68
CA GLY A 115 5.98 2.39 -6.18
C GLY A 115 6.52 2.72 -7.58
N LEU A 116 5.66 3.17 -8.50
CA LEU A 116 6.10 3.53 -9.85
C LEU A 116 6.90 4.83 -9.87
N GLY A 117 6.37 5.90 -9.28
CA GLY A 117 7.02 7.21 -9.31
C GLY A 117 8.30 7.24 -8.48
N GLY A 118 8.29 6.58 -7.33
CA GLY A 118 9.47 6.33 -6.52
C GLY A 118 10.50 5.51 -7.28
N GLY A 119 10.10 4.38 -7.88
CA GLY A 119 11.00 3.58 -8.71
C GLY A 119 11.69 4.38 -9.82
N VAL A 120 10.93 5.18 -10.57
CA VAL A 120 11.49 6.02 -11.64
C VAL A 120 12.43 7.11 -11.08
N THR A 121 12.00 7.84 -10.05
CA THR A 121 12.79 8.96 -9.51
C THR A 121 14.10 8.51 -8.89
N LYS A 122 14.12 7.41 -8.12
CA LYS A 122 15.37 6.87 -7.55
C LYS A 122 16.29 6.29 -8.61
N LEU A 123 15.75 5.66 -9.66
CA LEU A 123 16.54 5.21 -10.79
C LEU A 123 17.22 6.38 -11.52
N LEU A 124 16.46 7.45 -11.81
CA LEU A 124 17.02 8.66 -12.43
C LEU A 124 18.09 9.30 -11.53
N ALA A 125 17.90 9.28 -10.21
CA ALA A 125 18.87 9.80 -9.26
C ALA A 125 20.18 9.00 -9.24
N LEU A 126 20.10 7.66 -9.19
CA LEU A 126 21.28 6.79 -9.25
C LEU A 126 22.04 6.91 -10.58
N LEU A 127 21.33 7.21 -11.67
CA LEU A 127 21.93 7.47 -12.98
C LEU A 127 22.51 8.89 -13.11
N GLY A 128 22.37 9.75 -12.10
CA GLY A 128 22.81 11.14 -12.13
C GLY A 128 21.99 12.05 -13.06
N VAL A 129 20.79 11.61 -13.47
CA VAL A 129 19.91 12.35 -14.39
C VAL A 129 19.01 13.33 -13.63
N ALA A 130 18.67 13.02 -12.38
CA ALA A 130 17.85 13.87 -11.51
C ALA A 130 18.45 13.98 -10.11
N GLN A 131 18.17 15.08 -9.41
CA GLN A 131 18.46 15.19 -7.98
C GLN A 131 17.18 14.94 -7.21
N VAL A 132 17.21 14.07 -6.21
CA VAL A 132 16.07 13.88 -5.31
C VAL A 132 16.41 14.63 -4.02
N PRO A 133 15.63 15.66 -3.64
CA PRO A 133 15.89 16.39 -2.41
C PRO A 133 15.70 15.43 -1.23
N LEU A 134 16.80 15.15 -0.53
CA LEU A 134 16.78 14.36 0.69
C LEU A 134 16.87 15.30 1.88
N PRO A 135 16.05 15.11 2.93
CA PRO A 135 16.05 15.98 4.10
C PRO A 135 17.26 15.66 4.99
N THR A 136 18.47 15.91 4.50
CA THR A 136 19.74 15.56 5.18
C THR A 136 19.83 16.10 6.60
N GLU A 137 19.20 17.25 6.86
CA GLU A 137 19.07 17.88 8.17
C GLU A 137 18.29 17.05 9.19
N ALA A 138 17.38 16.18 8.75
CA ALA A 138 16.63 15.27 9.61
C ALA A 138 17.45 14.04 10.04
N TRP A 139 18.64 13.84 9.46
CA TRP A 139 19.49 12.67 9.68
C TRP A 139 20.79 13.06 10.39
N VAL A 140 21.33 12.12 11.18
CA VAL A 140 22.66 12.26 11.77
C VAL A 140 23.74 12.02 10.71
N ASN A 141 23.54 11.01 9.87
CA ASN A 141 24.34 10.66 8.70
C ASN A 141 23.44 9.92 7.71
N LEU A 142 23.41 10.37 6.46
CA LEU A 142 22.61 9.81 5.38
C LEU A 142 23.55 9.41 4.24
N ASP A 143 23.43 8.17 3.80
CA ASP A 143 23.97 7.60 2.58
C ASP A 143 22.83 7.53 1.53
N PRO A 144 22.75 8.51 0.61
CA PRO A 144 21.72 8.54 -0.43
C PRO A 144 21.72 7.30 -1.33
N ALA A 145 22.90 6.73 -1.62
CA ALA A 145 23.00 5.61 -2.52
C ALA A 145 22.44 4.34 -1.88
N ALA A 146 22.78 4.10 -0.61
CA ALA A 146 22.21 2.99 0.15
C ALA A 146 20.68 3.14 0.30
N LEU A 147 20.18 4.35 0.57
CA LEU A 147 18.74 4.62 0.64
C LEU A 147 18.04 4.30 -0.69
N PHE A 148 18.55 4.81 -1.81
CA PHE A 148 17.94 4.58 -3.12
C PHE A 148 18.00 3.12 -3.56
N LEU A 149 19.09 2.41 -3.25
CA LEU A 149 19.18 0.97 -3.52
C LEU A 149 18.17 0.17 -2.69
N TRP A 150 18.02 0.49 -1.41
CA TRP A 150 16.98 -0.13 -0.59
C TRP A 150 15.58 0.13 -1.15
N ASP A 151 15.33 1.38 -1.53
CA ASP A 151 14.05 1.77 -2.10
C ASP A 151 13.75 0.98 -3.39
N LEU A 152 14.69 0.96 -4.33
CA LEU A 152 14.53 0.29 -5.61
C LEU A 152 14.44 -1.23 -5.54
N LEU A 153 15.20 -1.86 -4.63
CA LEU A 153 15.28 -3.31 -4.56
C LEU A 153 14.18 -3.92 -3.69
N LEU A 154 13.64 -3.16 -2.73
CA LEU A 154 12.66 -3.68 -1.79
C LEU A 154 11.43 -2.79 -1.64
N TYR A 155 11.60 -1.51 -1.31
CA TYR A 155 10.49 -0.67 -0.88
C TYR A 155 9.47 -0.38 -1.99
N GLU A 156 9.94 0.11 -3.13
CA GLU A 156 9.11 0.50 -4.27
C GLU A 156 8.47 -0.73 -4.95
N PRO A 157 9.19 -1.85 -5.18
CA PRO A 157 8.57 -3.10 -5.64
C PRO A 157 7.52 -3.64 -4.68
N TRP A 158 7.78 -3.55 -3.36
CA TRP A 158 6.82 -3.99 -2.34
C TRP A 158 5.54 -3.16 -2.39
N PHE A 159 5.64 -1.83 -2.48
CA PHE A 159 4.48 -0.96 -2.60
C PHE A 159 3.67 -1.25 -3.85
N LEU A 160 4.34 -1.45 -4.99
CA LEU A 160 3.67 -1.80 -6.23
C LEU A 160 2.91 -3.13 -6.09
N ALA A 161 3.56 -4.17 -5.55
CA ALA A 161 2.95 -5.47 -5.34
C ALA A 161 1.75 -5.40 -4.38
N MET A 162 1.89 -4.67 -3.27
CA MET A 162 0.83 -4.48 -2.29
C MET A 162 -0.34 -3.68 -2.87
N GLY A 163 -0.07 -2.60 -3.61
CA GLY A 163 -1.06 -1.80 -4.31
C GLY A 163 -1.87 -2.60 -5.32
N VAL A 164 -1.20 -3.47 -6.10
CA VAL A 164 -1.88 -4.41 -6.99
C VAL A 164 -2.77 -5.39 -6.21
N CYS A 165 -2.29 -5.96 -5.10
CA CYS A 165 -3.09 -6.86 -4.27
C CYS A 165 -4.34 -6.18 -3.69
N LEU A 166 -4.23 -4.93 -3.24
CA LEU A 166 -5.34 -4.11 -2.77
C LEU A 166 -6.40 -3.94 -3.88
N LEU A 167 -5.99 -3.49 -5.07
CA LEU A 167 -6.90 -3.25 -6.19
C LEU A 167 -7.54 -4.55 -6.72
N LEU A 168 -6.79 -5.66 -6.76
CA LEU A 168 -7.33 -6.97 -7.14
C LEU A 168 -8.31 -7.52 -6.10
N SER A 169 -8.06 -7.28 -4.81
CA SER A 169 -8.98 -7.66 -3.73
C SER A 169 -10.29 -6.90 -3.82
N LEU A 170 -10.23 -5.59 -4.10
CA LEU A 170 -11.42 -4.77 -4.34
C LEU A 170 -12.19 -5.22 -5.58
N ARG A 171 -11.48 -5.51 -6.68
CA ARG A 171 -12.12 -6.05 -7.90
C ARG A 171 -12.83 -7.37 -7.63
N ARG A 172 -12.23 -8.25 -6.83
CA ARG A 172 -12.85 -9.51 -6.42
C ARG A 172 -14.12 -9.26 -5.62
N TYR A 173 -14.05 -8.40 -4.60
CA TYR A 173 -15.21 -7.99 -3.82
C TYR A 173 -16.35 -7.48 -4.70
N ALA A 174 -16.08 -6.53 -5.59
CA ALA A 174 -17.08 -5.99 -6.52
C ALA A 174 -17.71 -7.08 -7.40
N THR A 175 -16.92 -8.07 -7.82
CA THR A 175 -17.44 -9.22 -8.60
C THR A 175 -18.38 -10.09 -7.77
N ASP A 176 -18.02 -10.36 -6.51
CA ASP A 176 -18.81 -11.18 -5.59
C ASP A 176 -20.13 -10.50 -5.21
N GLU A 177 -20.14 -9.17 -5.11
CA GLU A 177 -21.34 -8.32 -4.94
C GLU A 177 -22.17 -8.14 -6.22
N GLY A 178 -21.79 -8.78 -7.32
CA GLY A 178 -22.58 -8.75 -8.57
C GLY A 178 -22.46 -7.45 -9.36
N VAL A 179 -21.45 -6.62 -9.11
CA VAL A 179 -21.18 -5.43 -9.93
C VAL A 179 -20.87 -5.87 -11.37
N SER A 180 -21.52 -5.22 -12.34
CA SER A 180 -21.38 -5.61 -13.75
C SER A 180 -19.92 -5.56 -14.23
N ARG A 181 -19.55 -6.50 -15.09
CA ARG A 181 -18.20 -6.55 -15.71
C ARG A 181 -17.85 -5.23 -16.39
N THR A 182 -18.81 -4.60 -17.07
CA THR A 182 -18.62 -3.30 -17.74
C THR A 182 -18.31 -2.18 -16.74
N ALA A 183 -18.99 -2.13 -15.59
CA ALA A 183 -18.70 -1.14 -14.56
C ALA A 183 -17.30 -1.35 -13.96
N ILE A 184 -16.93 -2.60 -13.64
CA ILE A 184 -15.58 -2.95 -13.16
C ILE A 184 -14.50 -2.54 -14.18
N GLN A 185 -14.74 -2.79 -15.48
CA GLN A 185 -13.81 -2.39 -16.54
C GLN A 185 -13.67 -0.87 -16.66
N ARG A 186 -14.78 -0.12 -16.58
CA ARG A 186 -14.76 1.35 -16.60
C ARG A 186 -13.99 1.90 -15.40
N ALA A 187 -14.29 1.43 -14.20
CA ALA A 187 -13.56 1.80 -12.99
C ALA A 187 -12.07 1.47 -13.10
N GLY A 188 -11.72 0.30 -13.62
CA GLY A 188 -10.34 -0.11 -13.86
C GLY A 188 -9.59 0.84 -14.82
N ARG A 189 -10.24 1.28 -15.91
CA ARG A 189 -9.65 2.28 -16.83
C ARG A 189 -9.45 3.64 -16.15
N VAL A 190 -10.40 4.08 -15.33
CA VAL A 190 -10.25 5.31 -14.54
C VAL A 190 -9.09 5.18 -13.56
N CYS A 191 -8.99 4.07 -12.83
CA CYS A 191 -7.87 3.78 -11.93
C CYS A 191 -6.53 3.80 -12.67
N ALA A 192 -6.45 3.17 -13.84
CA ALA A 192 -5.23 3.15 -14.66
C ALA A 192 -4.85 4.57 -15.14
N ALA A 193 -5.84 5.38 -15.57
CA ALA A 193 -5.59 6.77 -15.95
C ALA A 193 -5.11 7.61 -14.77
N LEU A 194 -5.70 7.44 -13.58
CA LEU A 194 -5.26 8.12 -12.36
C LEU A 194 -3.84 7.71 -11.95
N VAL A 195 -3.51 6.42 -12.07
CA VAL A 195 -2.14 5.94 -11.82
C VAL A 195 -1.16 6.56 -12.80
N ALA A 196 -1.49 6.59 -14.10
CA ALA A 196 -0.62 7.18 -15.11
C ALA A 196 -0.40 8.68 -14.87
N VAL A 197 -1.49 9.44 -14.67
CA VAL A 197 -1.42 10.87 -14.38
C VAL A 197 -0.69 11.14 -13.08
N GLY A 198 -1.01 10.41 -12.01
CA GLY A 198 -0.39 10.57 -10.69
C GLY A 198 1.10 10.24 -10.71
N THR A 199 1.50 9.17 -11.41
CA THR A 199 2.92 8.81 -11.57
C THR A 199 3.67 9.87 -12.37
N THR A 200 3.13 10.30 -13.51
CA THR A 200 3.76 11.35 -14.33
C THR A 200 3.88 12.65 -13.55
N ALA A 201 2.83 13.07 -12.83
CA ALA A 201 2.85 14.27 -12.01
C ALA A 201 3.88 14.16 -10.87
N PHE A 202 3.96 13.00 -10.19
CA PHE A 202 4.92 12.77 -9.13
C PHE A 202 6.37 12.82 -9.64
N VAL A 203 6.65 12.13 -10.75
CA VAL A 203 7.98 12.16 -11.40
C VAL A 203 8.30 13.57 -11.88
N TRP A 204 7.36 14.24 -12.54
CA TRP A 204 7.53 15.61 -13.03
C TRP A 204 7.87 16.55 -11.89
N MET A 205 7.08 16.58 -10.81
CA MET A 205 7.32 17.43 -9.64
C MET A 205 8.73 17.22 -9.09
N ILE A 206 9.14 15.97 -8.87
CA ILE A 206 10.49 15.67 -8.37
C ILE A 206 11.57 16.11 -9.35
N VAL A 207 11.37 15.99 -10.66
CA VAL A 207 12.38 16.41 -11.66
C VAL A 207 12.42 17.93 -11.81
N THR A 208 11.28 18.61 -11.86
CA THR A 208 11.19 20.03 -12.22
C THR A 208 11.29 20.99 -11.06
N ASP A 209 10.93 20.59 -9.83
CA ASP A 209 11.27 21.39 -8.65
C ASP A 209 12.80 21.57 -8.51
N ASN A 210 13.61 20.78 -9.24
CA ASN A 210 15.06 21.00 -9.37
C ASN A 210 15.47 21.96 -10.50
N LEU A 211 14.63 22.19 -11.51
CA LEU A 211 14.97 23.09 -12.64
C LEU A 211 14.78 24.57 -12.29
N LEU A 212 14.07 24.87 -11.19
CA LEU A 212 13.81 26.24 -10.72
C LEU A 212 14.75 26.69 -9.60
N VAL A 213 15.73 25.86 -9.22
CA VAL A 213 16.75 26.16 -8.18
C VAL A 213 18.16 26.32 -8.78
N LEU A 214 18.30 26.16 -10.10
CA LEU A 214 19.49 26.57 -10.88
C LEU A 214 19.29 27.97 -11.47
#